data_AF-A0A2V8GHQ3-F1
#
_entry.id   AF-A0A2V8GHQ3-F1
#
_cell.length_a   1.000
_cell.length_b   1.000
_cell.length_c   1.000
_cell.angle_alpha   90.00
_cell.angle_beta   90.00
_cell.angle_gamma   90.00
#
_symmetry.space_group_name_H-M   'P 1'
#
loop_
_entity.id
_entity.type
_entity.pdbx_description
1 polymer ?
#
loop_
_entity_poly.entity_id
_entity_poly.type
_entity_poly.pdbx_seq_one_letter_code
_entity_poly.pdbx_strand_id
1 'polypeptide(L)'
;MSARAIGRIPTPSTTTLRSLKPIARRIGRVALVGYPCAGRTGDDIRREAARHGVLDLLDIYESVPPERVSELLRQSKVALMLTKREGANRAIYEALFSDVPVLVSESNVGVNRAHVNDETGVFSSDEDLGENLLRLLRERARYTPRAWALKHTGYQNSTRRLNTMLRNLAVQRGEAWTAGIYYKKNRPHAMFPDARERDAARRHLATLEPFLRAPSKTE
;
A
#
# COMPACT_ATOMS: atom_id res chain seq x y z
N MET A 1 -20.35 -17.25 2.67
CA MET A 1 -19.84 -15.87 2.50
C MET A 1 -18.35 -15.94 2.17
N SER A 2 -17.92 -15.49 0.99
CA SER A 2 -16.52 -15.52 0.56
C SER A 2 -15.78 -14.27 1.07
N ALA A 3 -14.98 -14.42 2.12
CA ALA A 3 -14.05 -13.39 2.58
C ALA A 3 -12.77 -13.44 1.74
N ARG A 4 -12.53 -12.43 0.89
CA ARG A 4 -11.28 -12.30 0.13
C ARG A 4 -10.29 -11.42 0.88
N ALA A 5 -9.07 -11.92 1.09
CA ALA A 5 -7.99 -11.20 1.75
C ALA A 5 -6.81 -11.01 0.79
N ILE A 6 -6.23 -9.81 0.72
CA ILE A 6 -5.05 -9.55 -0.13
C ILE A 6 -3.80 -9.34 0.70
N GLY A 7 -2.79 -10.18 0.46
CA GLY A 7 -1.43 -9.97 0.90
C GLY A 7 -0.55 -9.64 -0.29
N ARG A 8 0.16 -8.51 -0.23
CA ARG A 8 1.27 -8.21 -1.14
C ARG A 8 2.54 -8.61 -0.39
N ILE A 9 2.94 -9.86 -0.54
CA ILE A 9 4.04 -10.41 0.25
C ILE A 9 5.22 -10.64 -0.70
N PRO A 10 6.41 -10.08 -0.41
CA PRO A 10 7.63 -10.56 -1.04
C PRO A 10 7.80 -12.06 -0.80
N THR A 11 7.29 -12.59 0.32
CA THR A 11 7.25 -14.00 0.68
C THR A 11 6.26 -14.23 1.84
N PRO A 12 5.14 -14.97 1.70
CA PRO A 12 4.41 -15.42 2.88
C PRO A 12 5.39 -16.13 3.80
N SER A 13 5.47 -15.69 5.06
CA SER A 13 6.20 -16.43 6.06
C SER A 13 5.47 -17.75 6.29
N THR A 14 6.22 -18.81 6.59
CA THR A 14 5.68 -20.11 7.00
C THR A 14 4.67 -19.96 8.15
N THR A 15 4.88 -18.97 9.02
CA THR A 15 3.96 -18.57 10.09
C THR A 15 2.62 -18.05 9.56
N THR A 16 2.62 -17.24 8.51
CA THR A 16 1.39 -16.70 7.88
C THR A 16 0.47 -17.82 7.39
N LEU A 17 1.01 -18.76 6.63
CA LEU A 17 0.22 -19.87 6.07
C LEU A 17 -0.29 -20.81 7.17
N ARG A 18 0.51 -21.01 8.22
CA ARG A 18 0.12 -21.80 9.40
C ARG A 18 -1.06 -21.18 10.13
N SER A 19 -1.04 -19.88 10.37
CA SER A 19 -2.09 -19.19 11.12
C SER A 19 -3.44 -19.11 10.38
N LEU A 20 -3.46 -19.30 9.05
CA LEU A 20 -4.71 -19.38 8.28
C LEU A 20 -5.40 -20.74 8.39
N LYS A 21 -4.66 -21.83 8.61
CA LYS A 21 -5.22 -23.20 8.63
C LYS A 21 -6.36 -23.39 9.64
N PRO A 22 -6.26 -22.94 10.91
CA PRO A 22 -7.32 -23.12 11.91
C PRO A 22 -8.63 -22.43 11.52
N ILE A 23 -8.56 -21.35 10.73
CA ILE A 23 -9.72 -20.55 10.34
C ILE A 23 -10.17 -20.79 8.90
N ALA A 24 -9.50 -21.67 8.15
CA ALA A 24 -9.72 -21.85 6.71
C ALA A 24 -11.18 -22.14 6.33
N ARG A 25 -11.93 -22.88 7.18
CA ARG A 25 -13.36 -23.18 6.97
C ARG A 25 -14.30 -22.00 7.27
N ARG A 26 -13.79 -20.95 7.92
CA ARG A 26 -14.56 -19.79 8.39
C ARG A 26 -14.30 -18.54 7.55
N ILE A 27 -13.32 -18.58 6.66
CA ILE A 27 -12.97 -17.51 5.74
C ILE A 27 -13.20 -17.95 4.29
N GLY A 28 -13.21 -17.00 3.37
CA GLY A 28 -13.20 -17.29 1.93
C GLY A 28 -11.77 -17.41 1.40
N ARG A 29 -11.65 -17.30 0.07
CA ARG A 29 -10.37 -17.43 -0.63
C ARG A 29 -9.44 -16.26 -0.33
N VAL A 30 -8.15 -16.50 -0.13
CA VAL A 30 -7.13 -15.47 0.05
C VAL A 30 -6.44 -15.22 -1.28
N ALA A 31 -6.46 -13.98 -1.77
CA ALA A 31 -5.73 -13.57 -2.95
C ALA A 31 -4.30 -13.14 -2.57
N LEU A 32 -3.29 -13.86 -3.05
CA LEU A 32 -1.90 -13.49 -2.90
C LEU A 32 -1.42 -12.83 -4.20
N VAL A 33 -0.94 -11.60 -4.10
CA VAL A 33 -0.51 -10.81 -5.26
C VAL A 33 0.95 -10.45 -5.09
N GLY A 34 1.79 -10.85 -6.04
CA GLY A 34 3.23 -10.64 -5.94
C GLY A 34 3.90 -10.65 -7.30
N TYR A 35 5.22 -10.59 -7.29
CA TYR A 35 6.08 -10.77 -8.45
C TYR A 35 7.30 -11.59 -8.01
N PRO A 36 7.99 -12.28 -8.93
CA PRO A 36 9.19 -13.04 -8.58
C PRO A 36 10.24 -12.15 -7.90
N CYS A 37 10.77 -12.58 -6.76
CA CYS A 37 11.74 -11.81 -6.00
C CYS A 37 12.78 -12.74 -5.36
N ALA A 38 14.06 -12.40 -5.49
CA ALA A 38 15.18 -13.19 -4.96
C ALA A 38 15.12 -14.68 -5.34
N GLY A 39 14.71 -14.98 -6.58
CA GLY A 39 14.57 -16.35 -7.10
C GLY A 39 13.33 -17.11 -6.63
N ARG A 40 12.48 -16.52 -5.78
CA ARG A 40 11.22 -17.11 -5.33
C ARG A 40 10.06 -16.68 -6.23
N THR A 41 9.23 -17.64 -6.59
CA THR A 41 8.12 -17.52 -7.56
C THR A 41 6.78 -17.91 -6.94
N GLY A 42 5.70 -17.72 -7.69
CA GLY A 42 4.36 -18.20 -7.33
C GLY A 42 4.32 -19.72 -7.13
N ASP A 43 5.13 -20.49 -7.85
CA ASP A 43 5.19 -21.95 -7.70
C ASP A 43 5.82 -22.38 -6.37
N ASP A 44 6.81 -21.63 -5.88
CA ASP A 44 7.35 -21.84 -4.53
C ASP A 44 6.27 -21.64 -3.47
N ILE A 45 5.46 -20.59 -3.63
CA ILE A 45 4.33 -20.31 -2.74
C ILE A 45 3.29 -21.44 -2.81
N ARG A 46 2.97 -21.95 -4.01
CA ARG A 46 2.06 -23.10 -4.17
C ARG A 46 2.59 -24.33 -3.44
N ARG A 47 3.88 -24.66 -3.61
CA ARG A 47 4.52 -25.80 -2.93
C ARG A 47 4.49 -25.66 -1.41
N GLU A 48 4.74 -24.46 -0.88
CA GLU A 48 4.68 -24.22 0.56
C GLU A 48 3.24 -24.29 1.10
N ALA A 49 2.29 -23.69 0.40
CA ALA A 49 0.87 -23.76 0.76
C ALA A 49 0.33 -25.20 0.75
N ALA A 50 0.76 -26.03 -0.20
CA ALA A 50 0.43 -27.45 -0.24
C ALA A 50 0.96 -28.19 1.00
N ARG A 51 2.22 -27.95 1.39
CA ARG A 51 2.83 -28.53 2.61
C ARG A 51 2.06 -28.16 3.89
N HIS A 52 1.44 -26.98 3.91
CA HIS A 52 0.62 -26.53 5.04
C HIS A 52 -0.87 -26.94 4.95
N GLY A 53 -1.31 -27.51 3.83
CA GLY A 53 -2.70 -27.89 3.60
C GLY A 53 -3.64 -26.68 3.45
N VAL A 54 -3.13 -25.58 2.91
CA VAL A 54 -3.90 -24.35 2.67
C VAL A 54 -3.92 -23.93 1.19
N LEU A 55 -3.38 -24.73 0.28
CA LEU A 55 -3.33 -24.39 -1.14
C LEU A 55 -4.73 -24.06 -1.72
N ASP A 56 -5.74 -24.85 -1.36
CA ASP A 56 -7.11 -24.65 -1.86
C ASP A 56 -7.73 -23.34 -1.38
N LEU A 57 -7.18 -22.73 -0.33
CA LEU A 57 -7.58 -21.43 0.18
C LEU A 57 -7.06 -20.28 -0.68
N LEU A 58 -6.00 -20.49 -1.49
CA LEU A 58 -5.23 -19.40 -2.09
C LEU A 58 -5.52 -19.22 -3.58
N ASP A 59 -5.82 -17.98 -3.98
CA ASP A 59 -5.70 -17.50 -5.36
C ASP A 59 -4.35 -16.78 -5.50
N ILE A 60 -3.41 -17.33 -6.27
CA ILE A 60 -2.08 -16.74 -6.44
C ILE A 60 -2.01 -16.02 -7.80
N TYR A 61 -1.71 -14.72 -7.75
CA TYR A 61 -1.57 -13.82 -8.89
C TYR A 61 -0.13 -13.29 -8.95
N GLU A 62 0.61 -13.70 -9.97
CA GLU A 62 1.98 -13.25 -10.21
C GLU A 62 2.01 -12.16 -11.30
N SER A 63 2.75 -11.09 -11.05
CA SER A 63 3.07 -10.02 -12.01
C SER A 63 1.86 -9.39 -12.73
N VAL A 64 0.74 -9.24 -12.02
CA VAL A 64 -0.49 -8.62 -12.57
C VAL A 64 -0.39 -7.09 -12.65
N PRO A 65 -1.09 -6.45 -13.61
CA PRO A 65 -1.06 -4.99 -13.75
C PRO A 65 -1.71 -4.27 -12.55
N PRO A 66 -1.36 -2.99 -12.29
CA PRO A 66 -1.91 -2.22 -11.18
C PRO A 66 -3.44 -2.15 -11.14
N GLU A 67 -4.09 -2.12 -12.30
CA GLU A 67 -5.55 -2.11 -12.45
C GLU A 67 -6.14 -3.40 -11.88
N ARG A 68 -5.49 -4.54 -12.13
CA ARG A 68 -5.90 -5.83 -11.59
C ARG A 68 -5.71 -5.90 -10.08
N VAL A 69 -4.63 -5.32 -9.54
CA VAL A 69 -4.44 -5.19 -8.08
C VAL A 69 -5.60 -4.41 -7.45
N SER A 70 -5.99 -3.29 -8.06
CA SER A 70 -7.11 -2.47 -7.59
C SER A 70 -8.46 -3.20 -7.64
N GLU A 71 -8.72 -3.97 -8.70
CA GLU A 71 -9.90 -4.83 -8.79
C GLU A 71 -9.94 -5.88 -7.68
N LEU A 72 -8.84 -6.59 -7.47
CA LEU A 72 -8.73 -7.60 -6.43
C LEU A 72 -8.98 -6.97 -5.05
N LEU A 73 -8.41 -5.79 -4.78
CA LEU A 73 -8.64 -5.05 -3.52
C LEU A 73 -10.11 -4.69 -3.35
N ARG A 74 -10.76 -4.10 -4.35
CA ARG A 74 -12.19 -3.76 -4.28
C ARG A 74 -13.10 -4.98 -4.10
N GLN A 75 -12.67 -6.16 -4.53
CA GLN A 75 -13.37 -7.42 -4.31
C GLN A 75 -13.06 -8.05 -2.94
N SER A 76 -12.04 -7.56 -2.25
CA SER A 76 -11.59 -8.06 -0.95
C SER A 76 -12.37 -7.43 0.21
N LYS A 77 -12.45 -8.17 1.31
CA LYS A 77 -13.13 -7.73 2.54
C LYS A 77 -12.15 -7.15 3.55
N VAL A 78 -10.90 -7.63 3.52
CA VAL A 78 -9.80 -7.22 4.38
C VAL A 78 -8.51 -7.26 3.55
N ALA A 79 -7.53 -6.42 3.86
CA ALA A 79 -6.16 -6.54 3.33
C ALA A 79 -5.20 -6.89 4.47
N LEU A 80 -4.23 -7.76 4.20
CA LEU A 80 -3.29 -8.30 5.19
C LEU A 80 -1.88 -7.78 4.94
N MET A 81 -1.24 -7.26 5.99
CA MET A 81 0.17 -6.89 5.99
C MET A 81 0.90 -7.67 7.09
N LEU A 82 1.39 -8.84 6.74
CA LEU A 82 1.98 -9.80 7.69
C LEU A 82 3.51 -9.89 7.61
N THR A 83 4.12 -9.08 6.75
CA THR A 83 5.58 -8.94 6.69
C THR A 83 6.09 -8.24 7.94
N LYS A 84 7.25 -8.69 8.45
CA LYS A 84 7.87 -8.10 9.64
C LYS A 84 8.61 -6.80 9.34
N ARG A 85 9.14 -6.64 8.13
CA ARG A 85 9.93 -5.47 7.74
C ARG A 85 9.58 -5.07 6.31
N GLU A 86 9.14 -3.83 6.15
CA GLU A 86 8.78 -3.24 4.86
C GLU A 86 9.19 -1.77 4.85
N GLY A 87 9.39 -1.19 3.67
CA GLY A 87 9.44 0.27 3.55
C GLY A 87 8.05 0.89 3.71
N ALA A 88 7.87 2.11 3.19
CA ALA A 88 6.54 2.67 3.00
C ALA A 88 5.73 1.82 2.00
N ASN A 89 5.02 0.81 2.51
CA ASN A 89 4.39 -0.21 1.69
C ASN A 89 3.12 0.34 1.01
N ARG A 90 3.14 0.35 -0.33
CA ARG A 90 2.05 0.90 -1.15
C ARG A 90 0.74 0.11 -1.01
N ALA A 91 0.79 -1.18 -0.68
CA ALA A 91 -0.39 -2.03 -0.62
C ALA A 91 -1.37 -1.59 0.47
N ILE A 92 -0.87 -1.10 1.62
CA ILE A 92 -1.75 -0.52 2.66
C ILE A 92 -2.48 0.69 2.11
N TYR A 93 -1.78 1.62 1.46
CA TYR A 93 -2.45 2.78 0.87
C TYR A 93 -3.44 2.37 -0.21
N GLU A 94 -3.09 1.43 -1.10
CA GLU A 94 -3.99 0.90 -2.12
C GLU A 94 -5.25 0.29 -1.48
N ALA A 95 -5.13 -0.42 -0.34
CA ALA A 95 -6.25 -0.97 0.41
C ALA A 95 -7.13 0.12 1.05
N LEU A 96 -6.53 1.07 1.77
CA LEU A 96 -7.24 2.19 2.39
C LEU A 96 -8.02 2.98 1.34
N PHE A 97 -7.37 3.35 0.23
CA PHE A 97 -8.05 4.05 -0.87
C PHE A 97 -9.06 3.17 -1.61
N SER A 98 -9.03 1.84 -1.47
CA SER A 98 -10.05 0.93 -1.99
C SER A 98 -11.21 0.67 -1.02
N ASP A 99 -11.23 1.37 0.13
CA ASP A 99 -12.22 1.19 1.19
C ASP A 99 -12.21 -0.24 1.78
N VAL A 100 -11.00 -0.78 1.95
CA VAL A 100 -10.75 -2.11 2.50
C VAL A 100 -9.98 -1.95 3.81
N PRO A 101 -10.52 -2.43 4.95
CA PRO A 101 -9.81 -2.35 6.21
C PRO A 101 -8.57 -3.24 6.21
N VAL A 102 -7.56 -2.83 6.95
CA VAL A 102 -6.27 -3.51 7.00
C VAL A 102 -6.10 -4.27 8.31
N LEU A 103 -5.48 -5.45 8.25
CA LEU A 103 -4.93 -6.14 9.40
C LEU A 103 -3.41 -6.15 9.23
N VAL A 104 -2.69 -5.57 10.18
CA VAL A 104 -1.23 -5.42 10.13
C VAL A 104 -0.60 -6.22 11.26
N SER A 105 0.47 -6.96 10.99
CA SER A 105 1.24 -7.62 12.05
C SER A 105 1.76 -6.58 13.04
N GLU A 106 1.63 -6.85 14.34
CA GLU A 106 2.21 -6.00 15.39
C GLU A 106 3.72 -5.88 15.25
N SER A 107 4.37 -6.95 14.77
CA SER A 107 5.80 -7.03 14.52
C SER A 107 6.25 -6.29 13.26
N ASN A 108 5.33 -5.70 12.49
CA ASN A 108 5.67 -4.94 11.30
C ASN A 108 6.46 -3.67 11.67
N VAL A 109 7.60 -3.51 11.01
CA VAL A 109 8.41 -2.30 10.99
C VAL A 109 8.31 -1.68 9.60
N GLY A 110 7.84 -0.43 9.53
CA GLY A 110 7.79 0.37 8.31
C GLY A 110 6.44 1.02 8.01
N VAL A 111 5.35 0.35 8.38
CA VAL A 111 4.02 0.95 8.28
C VAL A 111 3.90 2.11 9.27
N ASN A 112 3.38 3.25 8.80
CA ASN A 112 3.01 4.33 9.70
C ASN A 112 1.86 3.86 10.60
N ARG A 113 2.16 3.63 11.88
CA ARG A 113 1.19 3.05 12.81
C ARG A 113 -0.05 3.90 13.02
N ALA A 114 0.05 5.22 12.85
CA ALA A 114 -1.09 6.12 12.93
C ALA A 114 -2.15 5.88 11.82
N HIS A 115 -1.79 5.17 10.74
CA HIS A 115 -2.70 4.83 9.66
C HIS A 115 -3.57 3.61 9.97
N VAL A 116 -3.30 2.89 11.06
CA VAL A 116 -4.08 1.74 11.53
C VAL A 116 -4.75 2.15 12.84
N ASN A 117 -6.06 2.35 12.80
CA ASN A 117 -6.88 2.84 13.90
C ASN A 117 -8.33 2.34 13.74
N ASP A 118 -9.22 2.77 14.64
CA ASP A 118 -10.62 2.32 14.70
C ASP A 118 -11.42 2.56 13.40
N GLU A 119 -11.00 3.48 12.53
CA GLU A 119 -11.64 3.72 11.23
C GLU A 119 -11.04 2.87 10.09
N THR A 120 -9.80 2.38 10.24
CA THR A 120 -9.02 1.85 9.12
C THR A 120 -8.61 0.39 9.25
N GLY A 121 -8.52 -0.16 10.46
CA GLY A 121 -8.02 -1.52 10.64
C GLY A 121 -7.57 -1.85 12.04
N VAL A 122 -6.84 -2.97 12.18
CA VAL A 122 -6.32 -3.45 13.46
C VAL A 122 -4.90 -3.97 13.33
N PHE A 123 -4.16 -3.95 14.43
CA PHE A 123 -2.94 -4.73 14.57
C PHE A 123 -3.26 -6.14 15.08
N SER A 124 -2.39 -7.10 14.78
CA SER A 124 -2.50 -8.45 15.33
C SER A 124 -1.14 -9.09 15.59
N SER A 125 -1.04 -9.78 16.72
CA SER A 125 -0.01 -10.79 16.98
C SER A 125 -0.19 -12.01 16.04
N ASP A 126 0.80 -12.91 16.01
CA ASP A 126 0.70 -14.15 15.22
C ASP A 126 -0.31 -15.13 15.86
N GLU A 127 -0.43 -15.08 17.20
CA GLU A 127 -1.35 -15.86 18.03
C GLU A 127 -2.80 -15.44 17.81
N ASP A 128 -3.07 -14.13 17.80
CA ASP A 128 -4.42 -13.57 17.70
C ASP A 128 -4.89 -13.37 16.25
N LEU A 129 -4.04 -13.68 15.25
CA LEU A 129 -4.31 -13.42 13.83
C LEU A 129 -5.65 -14.01 13.39
N GLY A 130 -5.94 -15.24 13.81
CA GLY A 130 -7.16 -15.91 13.43
C GLY A 130 -8.41 -15.20 13.96
N GLU A 131 -8.40 -14.86 15.25
CA GLU A 131 -9.52 -14.21 15.92
C GLU A 131 -9.72 -12.78 15.43
N ASN A 132 -8.63 -12.01 15.31
CA ASN A 132 -8.66 -10.64 14.81
C ASN A 132 -9.17 -10.56 13.37
N LEU A 133 -8.74 -11.48 12.50
CA LEU A 133 -9.24 -11.53 11.13
C LEU A 133 -10.75 -11.83 11.10
N LEU A 134 -11.22 -12.77 11.90
CA LEU A 134 -12.64 -13.12 11.96
C LEU A 134 -13.49 -11.98 12.54
N ARG A 135 -12.98 -11.27 13.56
CA ARG A 135 -13.61 -10.07 14.11
C ARG A 135 -13.69 -8.97 13.05
N LEU A 136 -12.58 -8.67 12.39
CA LEU A 136 -12.49 -7.66 11.34
C LEU A 136 -13.45 -7.95 10.17
N LEU A 137 -13.59 -9.22 9.78
CA LEU A 137 -14.55 -9.64 8.75
C LEU A 137 -16.01 -9.43 9.19
N ARG A 138 -16.34 -9.75 10.44
CA ARG A 138 -17.68 -9.59 11.00
C ARG A 138 -18.07 -8.13 11.15
N GLU A 139 -17.12 -7.30 11.56
CA GLU A 139 -17.31 -5.89 11.88
C GLU A 139 -16.94 -4.95 10.73
N ARG A 140 -16.65 -5.48 9.54
CA ARG A 140 -16.17 -4.72 8.37
C ARG A 140 -16.97 -3.44 8.12
N ALA A 141 -18.30 -3.47 8.29
CA ALA A 141 -19.17 -2.34 8.02
C ALA A 141 -18.91 -1.11 8.90
N ARG A 142 -18.20 -1.26 10.04
CA ARG A 142 -17.84 -0.16 10.94
C ARG A 142 -16.64 0.65 10.42
N TYR A 143 -15.82 0.07 9.56
CA TYR A 143 -14.61 0.70 9.08
C TYR A 143 -14.94 1.58 7.87
N THR A 144 -14.30 2.75 7.80
CA THR A 144 -14.38 3.69 6.68
C THR A 144 -12.99 4.11 6.19
N PRO A 145 -12.14 3.16 5.75
CA PRO A 145 -10.72 3.44 5.52
C PRO A 145 -10.47 4.48 4.42
N ARG A 146 -11.35 4.53 3.41
CA ARG A 146 -11.19 5.50 2.30
C ARG A 146 -11.50 6.92 2.75
N ALA A 147 -12.55 7.11 3.54
CA ALA A 147 -12.90 8.40 4.09
C ALA A 147 -11.76 8.94 4.97
N TRP A 148 -11.24 8.09 5.85
CA TRP A 148 -10.07 8.42 6.67
C TRP A 148 -8.85 8.77 5.79
N ALA A 149 -8.55 7.97 4.77
CA ALA A 149 -7.37 8.16 3.94
C ALA A 149 -7.41 9.47 3.13
N LEU A 150 -8.56 9.81 2.55
CA LEU A 150 -8.75 11.08 1.83
C LEU A 150 -8.50 12.29 2.74
N LYS A 151 -8.89 12.19 4.02
CA LYS A 151 -8.72 13.26 5.00
C LYS A 151 -7.29 13.38 5.53
N HIS A 152 -6.59 12.26 5.72
CA HIS A 152 -5.34 12.25 6.51
C HIS A 152 -4.07 11.92 5.72
N THR A 153 -4.17 11.29 4.54
CA THR A 153 -3.00 10.78 3.81
C THR A 153 -3.12 10.89 2.29
N GLY A 154 -2.13 10.38 1.57
CA GLY A 154 -2.08 10.41 0.11
C GLY A 154 -1.44 11.68 -0.46
N TYR A 155 -1.29 11.69 -1.78
CA TYR A 155 -0.44 12.66 -2.47
C TYR A 155 -0.90 14.11 -2.27
N GLN A 156 -2.21 14.36 -2.19
CA GLN A 156 -2.74 15.71 -1.98
C GLN A 156 -2.34 16.27 -0.62
N ASN A 157 -2.46 15.46 0.44
CA ASN A 157 -2.07 15.84 1.79
C ASN A 157 -0.55 16.02 1.90
N SER A 158 0.23 15.12 1.30
CA SER A 158 1.70 15.23 1.28
C SER A 158 2.18 16.47 0.52
N THR A 159 1.63 16.74 -0.67
CA THR A 159 1.97 17.95 -1.44
C THR A 159 1.62 19.20 -0.65
N ARG A 160 0.43 19.27 -0.03
CA ARG A 160 0.03 20.44 0.77
C ARG A 160 1.00 20.70 1.93
N ARG A 161 1.35 19.66 2.70
CA ARG A 161 2.29 19.77 3.82
C ARG A 161 3.68 20.24 3.36
N LEU A 162 4.19 19.64 2.29
CA LEU A 162 5.48 20.02 1.72
C LEU A 162 5.44 21.46 1.19
N ASN A 163 4.36 21.85 0.52
CA ASN A 163 4.18 23.21 0.02
C ASN A 163 4.17 24.25 1.15
N THR A 164 3.47 23.98 2.25
CA THR A 164 3.48 24.84 3.45
C THR A 164 4.88 24.93 4.06
N MET A 165 5.57 23.80 4.19
CA MET A 165 6.95 23.78 4.71
C MET A 165 7.88 24.65 3.85
N LEU A 166 7.86 24.47 2.53
CA LEU A 166 8.70 25.25 1.59
C LEU A 166 8.37 26.74 1.64
N ARG A 167 7.08 27.11 1.68
CA ARG A 167 6.65 28.49 1.84
C ARG A 167 7.20 29.11 3.12
N ASN A 168 7.09 28.42 4.24
CA ASN A 168 7.56 28.93 5.52
C ASN A 168 9.08 29.14 5.51
N LEU A 169 9.84 28.23 4.90
CA LEU A 169 11.29 28.36 4.74
C LEU A 169 11.66 29.57 3.88
N ALA A 170 10.98 29.79 2.75
CA ALA A 170 11.24 30.94 1.89
C ALA A 170 10.98 32.26 2.63
N VAL A 171 9.82 32.38 3.30
CA VAL A 171 9.45 33.59 4.06
C VAL A 171 10.42 33.85 5.20
N GLN A 172 10.85 32.81 5.94
CA GLN A 172 11.83 32.95 7.02
C GLN A 172 13.20 33.46 6.53
N ARG A 173 13.54 33.22 5.26
CA ARG A 173 14.78 33.69 4.63
C ARG A 173 14.64 35.07 3.97
N GLY A 174 13.46 35.69 4.05
CA GLY A 174 13.18 36.95 3.36
C GLY A 174 12.96 36.80 1.84
N GLU A 175 12.79 35.56 1.35
CA GLU A 175 12.50 35.29 -0.05
C GLU A 175 11.00 35.47 -0.34
N ALA A 176 10.67 35.93 -1.56
CA ALA A 176 9.29 36.03 -2.00
C ALA A 176 8.74 34.65 -2.39
N TRP A 177 7.61 34.24 -1.77
CA TRP A 177 6.89 33.03 -2.18
C TRP A 177 5.86 33.35 -3.27
N THR A 178 6.19 33.04 -4.52
CA THR A 178 5.40 33.43 -5.69
C THR A 178 4.43 32.35 -6.19
N ALA A 179 4.79 31.07 -6.05
CA ALA A 179 3.98 29.95 -6.51
C ALA A 179 4.21 28.69 -5.66
N GLY A 180 3.19 27.83 -5.60
CA GLY A 180 3.29 26.52 -4.95
C GLY A 180 3.92 25.44 -5.81
N ILE A 181 4.30 24.33 -5.19
CA ILE A 181 4.70 23.11 -5.89
C ILE A 181 3.47 22.39 -6.48
N TYR A 182 3.66 21.76 -7.63
CA TYR A 182 2.63 20.97 -8.31
C TYR A 182 2.32 19.66 -7.57
N TYR A 183 1.10 19.14 -7.75
CA TYR A 183 0.74 17.84 -7.19
C TYR A 183 1.49 16.71 -7.90
N LYS A 184 2.03 15.78 -7.12
CA LYS A 184 2.78 14.63 -7.64
C LYS A 184 2.25 13.34 -7.06
N LYS A 185 1.84 12.42 -7.92
CA LYS A 185 1.38 11.07 -7.57
C LYS A 185 2.35 10.02 -8.09
N ASN A 186 2.51 8.90 -7.39
CA ASN A 186 3.26 7.75 -7.90
C ASN A 186 2.28 6.68 -8.45
N ARG A 187 2.39 6.31 -9.74
CA ARG A 187 1.60 5.23 -10.37
C ARG A 187 2.31 4.60 -11.60
N PRO A 188 3.10 3.53 -11.45
CA PRO A 188 4.03 3.27 -10.36
C PRO A 188 5.18 4.30 -10.31
N HIS A 189 5.44 5.01 -11.40
CA HIS A 189 6.40 6.10 -11.49
C HIS A 189 5.79 7.44 -11.07
N ALA A 190 6.65 8.41 -10.79
CA ALA A 190 6.23 9.78 -10.51
C ALA A 190 5.49 10.39 -11.71
N MET A 191 4.33 10.99 -11.46
CA MET A 191 3.56 11.69 -12.46
C MET A 191 2.80 12.88 -11.86
N PHE A 192 2.50 13.87 -12.69
CA PHE A 192 1.53 14.92 -12.39
C PHE A 192 0.12 14.38 -12.71
N PRO A 193 -0.81 14.38 -11.74
CA PRO A 193 -2.14 13.83 -11.93
C PRO A 193 -3.00 14.70 -12.84
N ASP A 194 -2.78 16.02 -12.85
CA ASP A 194 -3.48 16.98 -13.69
C ASP A 194 -2.64 17.31 -14.94
N ALA A 195 -3.28 17.31 -16.11
CA ALA A 195 -2.60 17.56 -17.38
C ALA A 195 -2.11 19.01 -17.51
N ARG A 196 -2.87 19.98 -16.99
CA ARG A 196 -2.50 21.41 -17.03
C ARG A 196 -1.33 21.69 -16.12
N GLU A 197 -1.31 21.10 -14.92
CA GLU A 197 -0.15 21.18 -14.02
C GLU A 197 1.09 20.53 -14.64
N ARG A 198 0.94 19.39 -15.31
CA ARG A 198 2.04 18.73 -16.03
C ARG A 198 2.65 19.65 -17.09
N ASP A 199 1.81 20.31 -17.88
CA ASP A 199 2.28 21.18 -18.96
C ASP A 199 2.91 22.46 -18.39
N ALA A 200 2.37 23.00 -17.29
CA ALA A 200 2.98 24.11 -16.56
C ALA A 200 4.33 23.74 -15.96
N ALA A 201 4.44 22.55 -15.36
CA ALA A 201 5.70 22.03 -14.83
C ALA A 201 6.76 21.87 -15.92
N ARG A 202 6.39 21.40 -17.12
CA ARG A 202 7.31 21.31 -18.27
C ARG A 202 7.83 22.68 -18.70
N ARG A 203 6.96 23.69 -18.76
CA ARG A 203 7.39 25.07 -19.08
C ARG A 203 8.37 25.63 -18.04
N HIS A 204 8.11 25.41 -16.75
CA HIS A 204 9.07 25.79 -15.71
C HIS A 204 10.38 25.01 -15.81
N LEU A 205 10.35 23.71 -16.12
CA LEU A 205 11.57 22.93 -16.29
C LEU A 205 12.47 23.51 -17.38
N ALA A 206 11.90 23.92 -18.53
CA ALA A 206 12.65 24.55 -19.62
C ALA A 206 13.38 25.84 -19.17
N THR A 207 12.80 26.61 -18.24
CA THR A 207 13.48 27.79 -17.66
C THR A 207 14.62 27.44 -16.71
N LEU A 208 14.60 26.23 -16.13
CA LEU A 208 15.61 25.74 -15.20
C LEU A 208 16.73 24.96 -15.91
N GLU A 209 16.50 24.48 -17.14
CA GLU A 209 17.48 23.73 -17.93
C GLU A 209 18.90 24.35 -17.94
N PRO A 210 19.08 25.69 -18.11
CA PRO A 210 20.41 26.30 -18.08
C PRO A 210 21.14 26.16 -16.74
N PHE A 211 20.41 25.92 -15.65
CA PHE A 211 20.93 25.80 -14.28
C PHE A 211 21.05 24.34 -13.83
N LEU A 212 20.46 23.40 -14.55
CA LEU A 212 20.62 21.98 -14.26
C LEU A 212 22.04 21.57 -14.64
N ARG A 213 22.69 20.82 -13.76
CA ARG A 213 23.97 20.18 -14.13
C ARG A 213 23.70 19.30 -15.35
N ALA A 214 24.47 19.52 -16.42
CA ALA A 214 24.47 18.59 -17.54
C ALA A 214 24.72 17.18 -16.96
N PRO A 215 23.94 16.16 -17.38
CA PRO A 215 24.22 14.80 -16.95
C PRO A 215 25.67 14.48 -17.30
N SER A 216 26.45 13.96 -16.34
CA SER A 216 27.80 13.50 -16.63
C SER A 216 27.69 12.43 -17.72
N LYS A 217 28.33 12.67 -18.88
CA LYS A 217 28.54 11.63 -19.88
C LYS A 217 29.64 10.70 -19.36
N THR A 218 29.29 9.79 -18.46
CA THR A 218 30.14 8.74 -17.87
C THR A 218 29.24 7.91 -16.95
N GLU A 219 29.03 6.60 -17.07
CA GLU A 219 29.56 5.49 -17.89
C GLU A 219 28.42 4.47 -18.09
#